data_AF-A0A810L4L4-F1
#
_entry.id   AF-A0A810L4L4-F1
#
_cell.length_a   1.000
_cell.length_b   1.000
_cell.length_c   1.000
_cell.angle_alpha   90.00
_cell.angle_beta   90.00
_cell.angle_gamma   90.00
#
_symmetry.space_group_name_H-M   'P 1'
#
loop_
_entity.id
_entity.type
_entity.pdbx_description
1 polymer ?
#
loop_
_entity_poly.entity_id
_entity_poly.type
_entity_poly.pdbx_seq_one_letter_code
_entity_poly.pdbx_strand_id
1 'polypeptide(L)' 'MFGSVESGSVVYQIDGEPETVLSAGDTFYEPAGARIARFDALESGVTFLGYFLLTAGQQAELEFLDR' A
#
# COMPACT_ATOMS: atom_id res chain seq x y z
N MET A 1 -6.52 -2.33 2.39
CA MET A 1 -5.23 -2.86 2.92
C MET A 1 -4.63 -1.80 3.82
N PHE A 2 -3.89 -2.18 4.85
CA PHE A 2 -3.04 -1.25 5.61
C PHE A 2 -1.59 -1.51 5.26
N GLY A 3 -0.74 -0.48 5.29
CA GLY A 3 0.68 -0.68 5.13
C GLY A 3 1.52 0.26 5.98
N SER A 4 2.78 -0.10 6.16
CA SER A 4 3.80 0.72 6.82
C SER A 4 5.08 0.73 6.01
N VAL A 5 5.68 1.91 5.86
CA VAL A 5 6.97 2.06 5.17
C VAL A 5 8.09 1.65 6.13
N GLU A 6 8.88 0.65 5.72
CA GLU A 6 10.03 0.16 6.47
C GLU A 6 11.30 0.93 6.12
N SER A 7 11.51 1.21 4.83
CA SER A 7 12.65 1.99 4.33
C SER A 7 12.33 2.70 3.01
N GLY A 8 13.07 3.78 2.71
CA GLY A 8 12.88 4.57 1.50
C GLY A 8 11.70 5.54 1.56
N SER A 9 11.13 5.88 0.40
CA SER A 9 9.99 6.80 0.29
C SER A 9 9.13 6.55 -0.96
N VAL A 10 7.84 6.87 -0.86
CA VAL A 10 6.83 6.63 -1.90
C VAL A 10 5.88 7.80 -2.03
N VAL A 11 5.47 8.12 -3.26
CA VAL A 11 4.33 8.99 -3.52
C VAL A 11 3.05 8.14 -3.48
N TYR A 12 2.19 8.44 -2.53
CA TYR A 12 0.89 7.80 -2.34
C TYR A 12 -0.24 8.75 -2.73
N GLN A 13 -1.19 8.26 -3.53
CA GLN A 13 -2.36 9.03 -3.88
C GLN A 13 -3.57 8.13 -4.11
N ILE A 14 -4.66 8.41 -3.38
CA ILE A 14 -6.00 7.88 -3.72
C ILE A 14 -6.57 8.76 -4.83
N ASP A 15 -7.21 8.14 -5.82
CA ASP A 15 -7.80 8.88 -6.95
C ASP A 15 -8.76 9.99 -6.48
N GLY A 16 -8.53 11.21 -6.96
CA GLY A 16 -9.26 12.41 -6.55
C GLY A 16 -8.76 13.13 -5.29
N GLU A 17 -7.83 12.53 -4.52
CA GLU A 17 -7.25 13.13 -3.31
C GLU A 17 -5.86 13.75 -3.58
N PRO A 18 -5.38 14.66 -2.71
CA PRO A 18 -4.01 15.17 -2.79
C PRO A 18 -2.96 14.06 -2.65
N GLU A 19 -1.86 14.17 -3.40
CA GLU A 19 -0.72 13.27 -3.20
C GLU A 19 0.00 13.55 -1.88
N THR A 20 0.56 12.50 -1.28
CA THR A 20 1.37 12.56 -0.06
C THR A 20 2.65 11.75 -0.25
N VAL A 21 3.77 12.27 0.23
CA VAL A 21 5.02 11.52 0.32
C VAL A 21 5.08 10.82 1.67
N LEU A 22 5.21 9.50 1.66
CA LEU A 22 5.38 8.68 2.86
C LEU A 22 6.84 8.24 2.97
N SER A 23 7.36 8.26 4.20
CA SER A 23 8.74 7.88 4.55
C SER A 23 8.76 6.79 5.61
N ALA A 24 9.94 6.24 5.91
CA ALA A 24 10.11 5.20 6.93
C ALA A 24 9.41 5.55 8.26
N GLY A 25 8.56 4.63 8.74
CA GLY A 25 7.73 4.80 9.94
C GLY A 25 6.30 5.27 9.66
N ASP A 26 6.04 5.87 8.49
CA ASP A 26 4.68 6.27 8.11
C ASP A 26 3.80 5.06 7.78
N THR A 27 2.50 5.22 7.99
CA THR A 27 1.48 4.23 7.66
C THR A 27 0.51 4.76 6.62
N PHE A 28 -0.12 3.86 5.88
CA PHE A 28 -1.15 4.19 4.91
C PHE A 28 -2.30 3.18 4.96
N TYR A 29 -3.44 3.62 4.44
CA TYR A 29 -4.66 2.84 4.35
C TYR A 29 -5.25 2.97 2.94
N GLU A 30 -5.45 1.82 2.31
CA GLU A 30 -6.15 1.67 1.03
C GLU A 30 -7.57 1.17 1.29
N PRO A 31 -8.60 2.03 1.16
CA PRO A 31 -9.98 1.62 1.34
C PRO A 31 -10.42 0.56 0.32
N ALA A 32 -11.32 -0.33 0.73
CA ALA A 32 -11.87 -1.33 -0.19
C ALA A 32 -12.60 -0.65 -1.35
N GLY A 33 -12.27 -1.02 -2.59
CA GLY A 33 -12.88 -0.46 -3.79
C GLY A 33 -12.37 0.92 -4.19
N ALA A 34 -11.49 1.56 -3.40
CA ALA A 34 -10.83 2.79 -3.81
C ALA A 34 -9.71 2.50 -4.81
N ARG A 35 -9.58 3.35 -5.83
CA ARG A 35 -8.45 3.30 -6.75
C ARG A 35 -7.26 4.04 -6.15
N ILE A 36 -6.12 3.37 -6.06
CA ILE A 36 -4.85 4.02 -5.76
C ILE A 36 -4.29 4.54 -7.08
N ALA A 37 -4.27 5.86 -7.24
CA ALA A 37 -3.81 6.53 -8.45
C ALA A 37 -2.28 6.51 -8.57
N ARG A 38 -1.58 6.60 -7.43
CA ARG A 38 -0.11 6.55 -7.37
C ARG A 38 0.38 5.73 -6.18
N PHE A 39 1.38 4.92 -6.45
CA PHE A 39 2.23 4.25 -5.46
C PHE A 39 3.64 4.15 -6.06
N ASP A 40 4.26 5.30 -6.27
CA ASP A 40 5.51 5.41 -7.03
C ASP A 40 6.70 5.54 -6.08
N ALA A 41 7.64 4.60 -6.15
CA ALA A 41 8.89 4.70 -5.40
C ALA A 41 9.70 5.92 -5.87
N LEU A 42 10.24 6.69 -4.91
CA LEU A 42 11.17 7.79 -5.21
C LEU A 42 12.61 7.26 -5.37
N GLU A 43 13.59 8.16 -5.53
CA GLU A 43 15.00 7.80 -5.83
C GLU A 43 15.62 6.79 -4.86
N SER A 44 15.23 6.81 -3.58
CA SER A 44 15.73 5.88 -2.56
C SER A 44 15.09 4.48 -2.61
N GLY A 45 14.15 4.25 -3.54
CA GLY A 45 13.30 3.07 -3.53
C GLY A 45 12.29 3.10 -2.38
N VAL A 46 11.56 2.01 -2.20
CA VAL A 46 10.69 1.80 -1.03
C VAL A 46 10.60 0.32 -0.69
N THR A 47 10.71 0.01 0.61
CA THR A 47 10.29 -1.27 1.18
C THR A 47 9.15 -0.98 2.15
N PHE A 48 8.07 -1.75 2.07
CA PHE A 48 6.91 -1.60 2.93
C PHE A 48 6.34 -2.96 3.32
N LEU A 49 5.63 -2.98 4.45
CA LEU A 49 4.84 -4.12 4.90
C LEU A 49 3.39 -3.89 4.51
N GLY A 50 2.76 -4.87 3.87
CA GLY A 50 1.34 -4.85 3.53
C GLY A 50 0.53 -5.82 4.40
N TYR A 51 -0.54 -5.33 5.01
CA TYR A 51 -1.46 -6.09 5.85
C TYR A 51 -2.83 -6.18 5.17
N PHE A 52 -3.16 -7.38 4.70
CA PHE A 52 -4.44 -7.68 4.07
C PHE A 52 -5.40 -8.23 5.13
N LEU A 53 -6.49 -7.48 5.36
CA LEU A 53 -7.49 -7.89 6.34
C LEU A 53 -8.29 -9.06 5.80
N LEU A 54 -8.53 -10.05 6.67
CA LEU A 54 -9.31 -11.23 6.34
C LEU A 54 -10.78 -11.03 6.70
N THR A 55 -11.67 -11.58 5.88
CA THR A 55 -13.06 -11.78 6.27
C THR A 55 -13.22 -13.03 7.14
N ALA A 56 -14.34 -13.16 7.84
CA ALA A 56 -14.60 -14.33 8.67
C ALA A 56 -14.49 -15.65 7.87
N GLY A 57 -13.66 -16.58 8.37
CA GLY A 57 -13.44 -17.88 7.74
C GLY A 57 -12.47 -17.89 6.54
N GLN A 58 -11.88 -16.75 6.17
CA GLN A 58 -10.91 -16.68 5.09
C GLN A 58 -9.52 -17.16 5.55
N GLN A 59 -8.86 -17.97 4.71
CA GLN A 59 -7.47 -18.37 4.93
C GLN A 59 -6.50 -17.20 4.66
N ALA A 60 -5.42 -17.14 5.42
CA ALA A 60 -4.40 -16.08 5.34
C ALA A 60 -3.41 -16.32 4.20
N GLU A 61 -3.90 -16.35 2.95
CA GLU A 61 -3.11 -16.71 1.78
C GLU A 61 -3.21 -15.64 0.68
N LEU A 62 -2.13 -15.50 -0.09
CA LEU A 62 -2.09 -14.71 -1.31
C LEU A 62 -1.92 -15.66 -2.50
N GLU A 63 -2.85 -15.59 -3.45
CA GLU A 63 -2.74 -16.32 -4.71
C GLU A 63 -2.18 -15.40 -5.78
N PHE A 64 -1.14 -15.86 -6.46
CA PHE A 64 -0.61 -15.16 -7.63
C PHE A 64 -1.39 -15.63 -8.85
N LEU A 65 -1.96 -14.67 -9.59
CA LEU A 65 -2.62 -14.98 -10.84
C LEU A 65 -1.57 -15.24 -11.92
N ASP A 66 -1.71 -16.37 -12.63
CA ASP A 66 -0.94 -16.63 -13.85
C ASP A 66 -1.27 -15.54 -14.89
N ARG A 67 -0.24 -14.97 -15.51
CA ARG A 67 -0.35 -13.88 -16.48
C ARG A 67 -0.47 -14.39 -17.91
#